data_AF-A0A3B9L6A0-F1
#
_entry.id   AF-A0A3B9L6A0-F1
#
_cell.length_a   1.000
_cell.length_b   1.000
_cell.length_c   1.000
_cell.angle_alpha   90.00
_cell.angle_beta   90.00
_cell.angle_gamma   90.00
#
_symmetry.space_group_name_H-M   'P 1'
#
loop_
_entity.id
_entity.type
_entity.pdbx_description
1 polymer ?
#
loop_
_entity_poly.entity_id
_entity_poly.type
_entity_poly.pdbx_seq_one_letter_code
_entity_poly.pdbx_strand_id
1 'polypeptide(L)'
;RIEKIKLLYFHSLVPIILSAVAGLFLVAALWGMANRQHLLIWFGITTLLAGLRIVLISQFKHKKPQGDEILSWEKPFAISLLMVFLSWSAGLIWIMPRDNLTAVFILNTFSIGLAGAAISWYSPLRYLQMATISLALVPMIVVLLTLGYQETFWIGVAATCMYVSCMLTSALLQKTFNGNLELAYDLELAKMSAEDMA
;
A
#
# COMPACT_ATOMS: atom_id res chain seq x y z
N ARG A 1 -16.56 -10.32 -5.25
CA ARG A 1 -16.03 -8.93 -5.41
C ARG A 1 -16.52 -8.00 -4.31
N ILE A 2 -17.83 -7.96 -4.06
CA ILE A 2 -18.47 -7.17 -2.99
C ILE A 2 -17.82 -7.39 -1.61
N GLU A 3 -17.63 -8.65 -1.20
CA GLU A 3 -16.99 -8.99 0.09
C GLU A 3 -15.56 -8.46 0.20
N LYS A 4 -14.79 -8.53 -0.89
CA LYS A 4 -13.41 -8.02 -0.95
C LYS A 4 -13.37 -6.51 -0.68
N ILE A 5 -14.32 -5.75 -1.24
CA ILE A 5 -14.45 -4.30 -1.01
C ILE A 5 -14.84 -4.04 0.46
N LYS A 6 -15.82 -4.76 1.01
CA LYS A 6 -16.20 -4.62 2.43
C LYS A 6 -15.00 -4.84 3.35
N LEU A 7 -14.26 -5.93 3.15
CA LEU A 7 -13.07 -6.26 3.94
C LEU A 7 -12.02 -5.14 3.88
N LEU A 8 -11.75 -4.61 2.69
CA LEU A 8 -10.82 -3.48 2.52
C LEU A 8 -11.24 -2.28 3.38
N TYR A 9 -12.51 -1.89 3.36
CA TYR A 9 -13.01 -0.76 4.17
C TYR A 9 -12.95 -1.02 5.68
N PHE A 10 -13.25 -2.24 6.12
CA PHE A 10 -13.21 -2.60 7.54
C PHE A 10 -11.78 -2.63 8.11
N HIS A 11 -10.82 -3.15 7.34
CA HIS A 11 -9.43 -3.26 7.78
C HIS A 11 -8.54 -2.05 7.43
N SER A 12 -9.07 -1.05 6.73
CA SER A 12 -8.26 0.10 6.27
C SER A 12 -7.81 1.08 7.35
N LEU A 13 -8.37 1.04 8.56
CA LEU A 13 -7.97 1.96 9.63
C LEU A 13 -6.53 1.69 10.11
N VAL A 14 -6.14 0.42 10.21
CA VAL A 14 -4.79 0.03 10.65
C VAL A 14 -3.70 0.57 9.70
N PRO A 15 -3.76 0.35 8.37
CA PRO A 15 -2.78 0.92 7.45
C PRO A 15 -2.72 2.45 7.48
N ILE A 16 -3.83 3.16 7.75
CA ILE A 16 -3.82 4.62 7.88
C ILE A 16 -2.98 5.06 9.08
N ILE A 17 -3.20 4.44 10.24
CA ILE A 17 -2.47 4.75 11.47
C ILE A 17 -0.98 4.42 11.29
N LEU A 18 -0.67 3.23 10.77
CA LEU A 18 0.71 2.81 10.53
C LEU A 18 1.41 3.74 9.53
N SER A 19 0.71 4.20 8.49
CA SER A 19 1.27 5.16 7.54
C SER A 19 1.57 6.51 8.20
N ALA A 20 0.68 7.02 9.05
CA ALA A 20 0.92 8.26 9.79
C ALA A 20 2.12 8.15 10.74
N VAL A 21 2.22 7.03 11.48
CA VAL A 21 3.35 6.73 12.37
C VAL A 21 4.66 6.60 11.58
N ALA A 22 4.64 5.91 10.44
CA ALA A 22 5.80 5.83 9.55
C ALA A 22 6.21 7.23 9.02
N GLY A 23 5.24 8.09 8.69
CA GLY A 23 5.50 9.46 8.28
C GLY A 23 6.20 10.28 9.37
N LEU A 24 5.75 10.16 10.61
CA LEU A 24 6.39 10.80 11.77
C LEU A 24 7.83 10.30 11.95
N PHE A 25 8.05 8.98 11.86
CA PHE A 25 9.39 8.43 11.95
C PHE A 25 10.30 8.89 10.82
N LEU A 26 9.79 9.01 9.59
CA LEU A 26 10.59 9.53 8.48
C LEU A 26 10.99 10.98 8.71
N VAL A 27 10.05 11.84 9.16
CA VAL A 27 10.33 13.24 9.49
C VAL A 27 11.38 13.34 10.59
N ALA A 28 11.24 12.55 11.66
CA ALA A 28 12.20 12.50 12.75
C ALA A 28 13.58 12.04 12.28
N ALA A 29 13.63 10.96 11.49
CA ALA A 29 14.87 10.41 10.96
C ALA A 29 15.62 11.41 10.07
N LEU A 30 14.90 12.15 9.21
CA LEU A 30 15.50 13.07 8.24
C LEU A 30 15.61 14.52 8.74
N TRP A 31 15.22 14.81 9.98
CA TRP A 31 15.10 16.19 10.47
C TRP A 31 16.37 17.04 10.32
N GLY A 32 17.53 16.43 10.53
CA GLY A 32 18.85 17.06 10.38
C GLY A 32 19.54 16.80 9.04
N MET A 33 18.95 15.96 8.17
CA MET A 33 19.57 15.53 6.91
C MET A 33 18.90 16.13 5.68
N ALA A 34 17.60 16.41 5.73
CA ALA A 34 16.83 16.93 4.62
C ALA A 34 16.28 18.34 4.90
N ASN A 35 15.78 19.01 3.86
CA ASN A 35 15.14 20.31 4.02
C ASN A 35 13.86 20.18 4.86
N ARG A 36 13.84 20.82 6.04
CA ARG A 36 12.72 20.78 6.99
C ARG A 36 11.40 21.28 6.40
N GLN A 37 11.44 22.28 5.53
CA GLN A 37 10.24 22.80 4.88
C GLN A 37 9.64 21.76 3.94
N HIS A 38 10.46 21.07 3.13
CA HIS A 38 9.97 19.98 2.27
C HIS A 38 9.39 18.82 3.10
N LEU A 39 10.06 18.43 4.19
CA LEU A 39 9.56 17.40 5.12
C LEU A 39 8.18 17.76 5.68
N LEU A 40 8.01 18.97 6.19
CA LEU A 40 6.76 19.41 6.82
C LEU A 40 5.63 19.58 5.79
N ILE A 41 5.92 20.10 4.59
CA ILE A 41 4.90 20.21 3.53
C ILE A 41 4.44 18.82 3.10
N TRP A 42 5.38 17.92 2.82
CA TRP A 42 5.05 16.55 2.45
C TRP A 42 4.24 15.85 3.55
N PHE A 43 4.68 15.92 4.80
CA PHE A 43 3.99 15.31 5.93
C PHE A 43 2.58 15.89 6.12
N GLY A 44 2.41 17.20 5.90
CA GLY A 44 1.11 17.86 5.88
C GLY A 44 0.19 17.31 4.79
N ILE A 45 0.69 17.15 3.56
CA ILE A 45 -0.05 16.54 2.44
C ILE A 45 -0.46 15.10 2.77
N THR A 46 0.47 14.28 3.25
CA THR A 46 0.19 12.88 3.62
C THR A 46 -0.84 12.79 4.74
N THR A 47 -0.77 13.67 5.73
CA THR A 47 -1.74 13.74 6.84
C THR A 47 -3.13 14.17 6.34
N LEU A 48 -3.19 15.14 5.43
CA LEU A 48 -4.45 15.56 4.80
C LEU A 48 -5.11 14.41 4.04
N LEU A 49 -4.33 13.67 3.23
CA LEU A 49 -4.81 12.48 2.51
C LEU A 49 -5.29 11.38 3.47
N ALA A 50 -4.61 11.17 4.59
CA ALA A 50 -5.06 10.25 5.63
C ALA A 50 -6.42 10.69 6.20
N GLY A 51 -6.60 11.98 6.48
CA GLY A 51 -7.88 12.55 6.91
C GLY A 51 -9.01 12.34 5.91
N LEU A 52 -8.78 12.64 4.63
CA LEU A 52 -9.76 12.39 3.55
C LEU A 52 -10.15 10.91 3.47
N ARG A 53 -9.19 10.01 3.67
CA ARG A 53 -9.45 8.56 3.67
C ARG A 53 -10.25 8.11 4.88
N ILE A 54 -10.00 8.67 6.07
CA ILE A 54 -10.82 8.41 7.28
C ILE A 54 -12.26 8.85 7.02
N VAL A 55 -12.46 10.02 6.41
CA VAL A 55 -13.80 10.51 6.03
C VAL A 55 -14.47 9.53 5.07
N LEU A 56 -13.77 9.07 4.04
CA LEU A 56 -14.30 8.08 3.09
C LEU A 56 -14.74 6.78 3.78
N ILE A 57 -13.91 6.25 4.68
CA ILE A 57 -14.23 5.02 5.43
C ILE A 57 -15.41 5.25 6.38
N SER A 58 -15.47 6.41 7.04
CA SER A 58 -16.58 6.81 7.89
C SER A 58 -17.90 6.87 7.12
N GLN A 59 -17.90 7.47 5.92
CA GLN A 59 -19.07 7.52 5.05
C GLN A 59 -19.52 6.11 4.61
N PHE A 60 -18.59 5.23 4.26
CA PHE A 60 -18.92 3.83 3.92
C PHE A 60 -19.58 3.12 5.11
N LYS A 61 -19.01 3.24 6.32
CA LYS A 61 -19.56 2.63 7.53
C LYS A 61 -20.92 3.20 7.93
N HIS A 62 -21.13 4.49 7.72
CA HIS A 62 -22.38 5.16 8.05
C HIS A 62 -23.50 4.79 7.07
N LYS A 63 -23.24 4.79 5.76
CA LYS A 63 -24.23 4.44 4.73
C LYS A 63 -24.60 2.96 4.71
N LYS A 64 -23.73 2.07 5.23
CA LYS A 64 -23.94 0.61 5.24
C LYS A 64 -24.46 0.07 3.90
N PRO A 65 -23.78 0.36 2.77
CA PRO A 65 -24.26 -0.04 1.44
C PRO A 65 -24.44 -1.56 1.36
N GLN A 66 -25.46 -2.00 0.63
CA GLN A 66 -25.81 -3.41 0.44
C GLN A 66 -25.85 -3.79 -1.04
N GLY A 67 -25.65 -5.07 -1.34
CA GLY A 67 -25.68 -5.59 -2.71
C GLY A 67 -24.73 -4.82 -3.65
N ASP A 68 -25.26 -4.43 -4.80
CA ASP A 68 -24.50 -3.80 -5.88
C ASP A 68 -24.03 -2.37 -5.55
N GLU A 69 -24.66 -1.69 -4.59
CA GLU A 69 -24.23 -0.34 -4.18
C GLU A 69 -22.77 -0.32 -3.71
N ILE A 70 -22.28 -1.43 -3.16
CA ILE A 70 -20.91 -1.59 -2.67
C ILE A 70 -19.88 -1.46 -3.81
N LEU A 71 -20.24 -1.87 -5.03
CA LEU A 71 -19.34 -1.80 -6.18
C LEU A 71 -18.96 -0.35 -6.52
N SER A 72 -19.86 0.60 -6.28
CA SER A 72 -19.60 2.02 -6.49
C SER A 72 -18.49 2.59 -5.57
N TRP A 73 -18.23 1.93 -4.44
CA TRP A 73 -17.23 2.34 -3.45
C TRP A 73 -15.81 1.86 -3.76
N GLU A 74 -15.64 0.99 -4.76
CA GLU A 74 -14.33 0.52 -5.18
C GLU A 74 -13.49 1.65 -5.78
N LYS A 75 -14.07 2.45 -6.68
CA LYS A 75 -13.35 3.52 -7.38
C LYS A 75 -12.88 4.63 -6.42
N PRO A 76 -13.72 5.18 -5.53
CA PRO A 76 -13.27 6.14 -4.51
C PRO A 76 -12.16 5.57 -3.62
N PHE A 77 -12.28 4.30 -3.21
CA PHE A 77 -11.25 3.63 -2.41
C PHE A 77 -9.93 3.57 -3.16
N ALA A 78 -9.95 3.06 -4.39
CA ALA A 78 -8.76 2.92 -5.23
C ALA A 78 -8.07 4.26 -5.47
N ILE A 79 -8.85 5.31 -5.81
CA ILE A 79 -8.30 6.66 -6.01
C ILE A 79 -7.64 7.17 -4.72
N SER A 80 -8.32 7.06 -3.58
CA SER A 80 -7.75 7.49 -2.28
C SER A 80 -6.44 6.77 -1.95
N LEU A 81 -6.36 5.48 -2.29
CA LEU A 81 -5.18 4.67 -2.06
C LEU A 81 -4.02 5.04 -2.98
N LEU A 82 -4.30 5.19 -4.27
CA LEU A 82 -3.28 5.59 -5.25
C LEU A 82 -2.74 6.99 -4.93
N MET A 83 -3.59 7.93 -4.47
CA MET A 83 -3.13 9.25 -4.03
C MET A 83 -2.16 9.18 -2.84
N VAL A 84 -2.42 8.31 -1.87
CA VAL A 84 -1.51 8.10 -0.73
C VAL A 84 -0.17 7.54 -1.21
N PHE A 85 -0.19 6.50 -2.04
CA PHE A 85 1.05 5.91 -2.57
C PHE A 85 1.82 6.87 -3.48
N LEU A 86 1.12 7.71 -4.23
CA LEU A 86 1.72 8.77 -5.03
C LEU A 86 2.36 9.85 -4.15
N SER A 87 1.69 10.27 -3.08
CA SER A 87 2.24 11.22 -2.10
C SER A 87 3.50 10.68 -1.44
N TRP A 88 3.52 9.39 -1.08
CA TRP A 88 4.72 8.74 -0.59
C TRP A 88 5.82 8.71 -1.65
N SER A 89 5.55 8.21 -2.84
CA SER A 89 6.59 8.02 -3.85
C SER A 89 7.18 9.33 -4.38
N ALA A 90 6.33 10.29 -4.74
CA ALA A 90 6.78 11.62 -5.15
C ALA A 90 7.43 12.36 -3.99
N GLY A 91 6.90 12.19 -2.78
CA GLY A 91 7.42 12.80 -1.55
C GLY A 91 8.83 12.33 -1.19
N LEU A 92 9.07 11.02 -1.23
CA LEU A 92 10.39 10.45 -0.96
C LEU A 92 11.45 11.03 -1.91
N ILE A 93 11.12 11.19 -3.19
CA ILE A 93 12.01 11.79 -4.19
C ILE A 93 12.20 13.30 -3.94
N TRP A 94 11.13 14.00 -3.57
CA TRP A 94 11.18 15.45 -3.35
C TRP A 94 11.97 15.83 -2.08
N ILE A 95 11.85 15.03 -1.03
CA ILE A 95 12.57 15.22 0.24
C ILE A 95 14.06 14.86 0.09
N MET A 96 14.41 13.99 -0.85
CA MET A 96 15.74 13.38 -0.96
C MET A 96 16.89 14.38 -1.09
N PRO A 97 17.82 14.42 -0.12
CA PRO A 97 19.10 15.10 -0.28
C PRO A 97 20.07 14.16 -1.02
N ARG A 98 20.32 14.46 -2.30
CA ARG A 98 21.04 13.55 -3.23
C ARG A 98 22.51 13.34 -2.89
N ASP A 99 23.09 14.24 -2.13
CA ASP A 99 24.47 14.26 -1.65
C ASP A 99 24.66 13.49 -0.33
N ASN A 100 23.57 13.07 0.32
CA ASN A 100 23.61 12.32 1.57
C ASN A 100 23.10 10.89 1.38
N LEU A 101 24.03 9.95 1.18
CA LEU A 101 23.71 8.54 0.96
C LEU A 101 22.94 7.90 2.12
N THR A 102 23.23 8.30 3.37
CA THR A 102 22.49 7.80 4.54
C THR A 102 21.01 8.14 4.44
N ALA A 103 20.67 9.37 4.07
CA ALA A 103 19.28 9.78 3.87
C ALA A 103 18.63 9.03 2.69
N VAL A 104 19.34 8.82 1.58
CA VAL A 104 18.86 8.03 0.43
C VAL A 104 18.53 6.59 0.86
N PHE A 105 19.36 5.96 1.69
CA PHE A 105 19.11 4.61 2.17
C PHE A 105 17.94 4.54 3.15
N ILE A 106 17.79 5.52 4.04
CA ILE A 106 16.61 5.64 4.90
C ILE A 106 15.35 5.72 4.04
N LEU A 107 15.31 6.63 3.05
CA LEU A 107 14.17 6.77 2.14
C LEU A 107 13.86 5.46 1.40
N ASN A 108 14.89 4.71 0.98
CA ASN A 108 14.73 3.41 0.33
C ASN A 108 14.09 2.38 1.27
N THR A 109 14.51 2.33 2.53
CA THR A 109 13.92 1.42 3.53
C THR A 109 12.43 1.68 3.70
N PHE A 110 12.00 2.95 3.73
CA PHE A 110 10.58 3.29 3.77
C PHE A 110 9.84 2.89 2.49
N SER A 111 10.42 3.11 1.30
CA SER A 111 9.87 2.65 0.01
C SER A 111 9.64 1.13 -0.01
N ILE A 112 10.62 0.35 0.45
CA ILE A 112 10.54 -1.11 0.62
C ILE A 112 9.44 -1.50 1.60
N GLY A 113 9.37 -0.82 2.75
CA GLY A 113 8.33 -1.06 3.77
C GLY A 113 6.91 -0.82 3.24
N LEU A 114 6.71 0.23 2.44
CA LEU A 114 5.43 0.52 1.79
C LEU A 114 5.02 -0.58 0.81
N ALA A 115 5.97 -1.11 0.04
CA ALA A 115 5.71 -2.22 -0.87
C ALA A 115 5.31 -3.50 -0.10
N GLY A 116 6.00 -3.81 0.99
CA GLY A 116 5.63 -4.91 1.88
C GLY A 116 4.22 -4.76 2.46
N ALA A 117 3.88 -3.56 2.95
CA ALA A 117 2.55 -3.25 3.46
C ALA A 117 1.46 -3.40 2.38
N ALA A 118 1.76 -3.00 1.14
CA ALA A 118 0.83 -3.14 0.02
C ALA A 118 0.50 -4.60 -0.30
N ILE A 119 1.48 -5.51 -0.15
CA ILE A 119 1.28 -6.94 -0.39
C ILE A 119 0.26 -7.53 0.59
N SER A 120 0.41 -7.21 1.88
CA SER A 120 -0.45 -7.76 2.93
C SER A 120 -1.87 -7.20 2.90
N TRP A 121 -2.04 -5.89 2.72
CA TRP A 121 -3.35 -5.25 2.90
C TRP A 121 -4.22 -5.13 1.66
N TYR A 122 -3.63 -5.16 0.47
CA TYR A 122 -4.38 -4.93 -0.77
C TYR A 122 -4.47 -6.14 -1.68
N SER A 123 -4.00 -7.31 -1.22
CA SER A 123 -4.10 -8.59 -1.91
C SER A 123 -5.49 -8.93 -2.49
N PRO A 124 -6.64 -8.57 -1.86
CA PRO A 124 -7.94 -8.90 -2.43
C PRO A 124 -8.19 -8.30 -3.83
N LEU A 125 -7.58 -7.15 -4.16
CA LEU A 125 -7.69 -6.51 -5.47
C LEU A 125 -6.31 -6.45 -6.15
N ARG A 126 -5.97 -7.48 -6.93
CA ARG A 126 -4.64 -7.64 -7.57
C ARG A 126 -4.19 -6.41 -8.35
N TYR A 127 -5.06 -5.82 -9.17
CA TYR A 127 -4.69 -4.64 -9.97
C TYR A 127 -4.26 -3.46 -9.07
N LEU A 128 -4.93 -3.29 -7.94
CA LEU A 128 -4.69 -2.23 -6.99
C LEU A 128 -3.42 -2.50 -6.15
N GLN A 129 -3.21 -3.77 -5.77
CA GLN A 129 -1.97 -4.24 -5.15
C GLN A 129 -0.76 -3.99 -6.07
N MET A 130 -0.84 -4.38 -7.34
CA MET A 130 0.25 -4.17 -8.30
C MET A 130 0.54 -2.70 -8.50
N ALA A 131 -0.50 -1.87 -8.71
CA ALA A 131 -0.35 -0.43 -8.88
C ALA A 131 0.30 0.25 -7.65
N THR A 132 -0.08 -0.14 -6.44
CA THR A 132 0.50 0.41 -5.20
C THR A 132 1.95 -0.03 -4.99
N ILE A 133 2.30 -1.28 -5.25
CA ILE A 133 3.70 -1.74 -5.21
C ILE A 133 4.55 -1.01 -6.26
N SER A 134 4.05 -0.85 -7.48
CA SER A 134 4.75 -0.12 -8.54
C SER A 134 4.97 1.34 -8.15
N LEU A 135 3.95 2.01 -7.60
CA LEU A 135 4.10 3.37 -7.10
C LEU A 135 5.11 3.45 -5.95
N ALA A 136 5.13 2.47 -5.04
CA ALA A 136 6.07 2.47 -3.92
C ALA A 136 7.53 2.31 -4.37
N LEU A 137 7.82 1.36 -5.27
CA LEU A 137 9.19 0.94 -5.59
C LEU A 137 9.76 1.56 -6.86
N VAL A 138 9.00 1.62 -7.97
CA VAL A 138 9.56 1.97 -9.29
C VAL A 138 10.24 3.34 -9.28
N PRO A 139 9.64 4.42 -8.72
CA PRO A 139 10.30 5.72 -8.70
C PRO A 139 11.63 5.70 -7.92
N MET A 140 11.67 4.99 -6.79
CA MET A 140 12.88 4.87 -5.99
C MET A 140 13.96 4.02 -6.69
N ILE A 141 13.57 2.93 -7.34
CA ILE A 141 14.48 2.09 -8.16
C ILE A 141 15.13 2.94 -9.24
N VAL A 142 14.34 3.72 -9.99
CA VAL A 142 14.86 4.59 -11.05
C VAL A 142 15.88 5.57 -10.48
N VAL A 143 15.58 6.20 -9.33
CA VAL A 143 16.53 7.11 -8.68
C VAL A 143 17.81 6.40 -8.26
N LEU A 144 17.72 5.25 -7.59
CA LEU A 144 18.89 4.51 -7.11
C LEU A 144 19.82 4.05 -8.23
N LEU A 145 19.25 3.61 -9.36
CA LEU A 145 20.00 3.19 -10.54
C LEU A 145 20.64 4.35 -11.30
N THR A 146 20.10 5.56 -11.16
CA THR A 146 20.54 6.76 -11.90
C THR A 146 21.32 7.77 -11.06
N LEU A 147 21.48 7.55 -9.75
CA LEU A 147 22.15 8.50 -8.85
C LEU A 147 23.67 8.61 -9.10
N GLY A 148 24.27 7.61 -9.75
CA GLY A 148 25.69 7.63 -10.15
C GLY A 148 26.68 7.10 -9.11
N TYR A 149 26.22 6.72 -7.92
CA TYR A 149 27.05 6.06 -6.90
C TYR A 149 27.01 4.53 -7.04
N GLN A 150 28.15 3.88 -6.79
CA GLN A 150 28.25 2.42 -6.90
C GLN A 150 27.38 1.72 -5.84
N GLU A 151 27.30 2.28 -4.64
CA GLU A 151 26.51 1.77 -3.52
C GLU A 151 25.01 1.82 -3.83
N THR A 152 24.54 2.93 -4.40
CA THR A 152 23.12 3.10 -4.75
C THR A 152 22.72 2.20 -5.90
N PHE A 153 23.63 1.97 -6.85
CA PHE A 153 23.37 1.09 -7.99
C PHE A 153 23.02 -0.33 -7.54
N TRP A 154 23.85 -0.95 -6.69
CA TRP A 154 23.59 -2.32 -6.20
C TRP A 154 22.33 -2.41 -5.34
N ILE A 155 22.03 -1.37 -4.56
CA ILE A 155 20.77 -1.29 -3.82
C ILE A 155 19.58 -1.15 -4.78
N GLY A 156 19.72 -0.41 -5.87
CA GLY A 156 18.72 -0.32 -6.95
C GLY A 156 18.48 -1.67 -7.63
N VAL A 157 19.54 -2.45 -7.89
CA VAL A 157 19.43 -3.82 -8.43
C VAL A 157 18.68 -4.72 -7.44
N ALA A 158 19.04 -4.68 -6.15
CA ALA A 158 18.36 -5.45 -5.12
C ALA A 158 16.86 -5.05 -4.99
N ALA A 159 16.57 -3.75 -5.04
CA ALA A 159 15.19 -3.24 -5.04
C ALA A 159 14.41 -3.68 -6.29
N THR A 160 15.07 -3.80 -7.45
CA THR A 160 14.48 -4.35 -8.68
C THR A 160 14.14 -5.82 -8.51
N CYS A 161 15.04 -6.64 -7.96
CA CYS A 161 14.77 -8.04 -7.64
C CYS A 161 13.58 -8.15 -6.69
N MET A 162 13.55 -7.33 -5.64
CA MET A 162 12.42 -7.28 -4.70
C MET A 162 11.11 -6.91 -5.42
N TYR A 163 11.11 -5.92 -6.30
CA TYR A 163 9.93 -5.55 -7.08
C TYR A 163 9.40 -6.74 -7.89
N VAL A 164 10.28 -7.45 -8.60
CA VAL A 164 9.92 -8.64 -9.36
C VAL A 164 9.35 -9.73 -8.43
N SER A 165 10.01 -10.01 -7.31
CA SER A 165 9.52 -10.95 -6.30
C SER A 165 8.14 -10.55 -5.78
N CYS A 166 7.90 -9.28 -5.47
CA CYS A 166 6.59 -8.78 -5.01
C CYS A 166 5.49 -9.00 -6.06
N MET A 167 5.80 -8.76 -7.35
CA MET A 167 4.86 -9.02 -8.46
C MET A 167 4.53 -10.51 -8.60
N LEU A 168 5.54 -11.38 -8.48
CA LEU A 168 5.36 -12.83 -8.52
C LEU A 168 4.55 -13.33 -7.31
N THR A 169 4.87 -12.87 -6.10
CA THR A 169 4.13 -13.21 -4.88
C THR A 169 2.68 -12.75 -4.97
N SER A 170 2.41 -11.55 -5.50
CA SER A 170 1.03 -11.09 -5.74
C SER A 170 0.24 -12.06 -6.64
N ALA A 171 0.88 -12.62 -7.67
CA ALA A 171 0.26 -13.61 -8.54
C ALA A 171 -0.06 -14.92 -7.80
N LEU A 172 0.86 -15.39 -6.93
CA LEU A 172 0.68 -16.61 -6.15
C LEU A 172 -0.40 -16.45 -5.07
N LEU A 173 -0.36 -15.35 -4.32
CA LEU A 173 -1.30 -15.08 -3.22
C LEU A 173 -2.75 -15.03 -3.71
N GLN A 174 -2.98 -14.47 -4.90
CA GLN A 174 -4.31 -14.43 -5.49
C GLN A 174 -4.86 -15.84 -5.80
N LYS A 175 -4.01 -16.75 -6.28
CA LYS A 175 -4.40 -18.14 -6.58
C LYS A 175 -4.81 -18.85 -5.29
N THR A 176 -4.04 -18.70 -4.23
CA THR A 176 -4.36 -19.26 -2.91
C THR A 176 -5.64 -18.67 -2.32
N PHE A 177 -5.81 -17.34 -2.39
CA PHE A 177 -6.99 -16.68 -1.84
C PHE A 177 -8.29 -17.13 -2.53
N ASN A 178 -8.27 -17.28 -3.85
CA ASN A 178 -9.43 -17.78 -4.58
C ASN A 178 -9.73 -19.25 -4.25
N GLY A 179 -8.70 -20.10 -4.14
CA GLY A 179 -8.89 -21.51 -3.75
C GLY A 179 -9.45 -21.69 -2.34
N ASN A 180 -9.05 -20.85 -1.39
CA ASN A 180 -9.60 -20.89 -0.03
C ASN A 180 -11.07 -20.50 0.04
N LEU A 181 -11.52 -19.56 -0.81
CA LEU A 181 -12.93 -19.16 -0.88
C LEU A 181 -13.80 -20.27 -1.48
N GLU A 182 -13.31 -20.94 -2.53
CA GLU A 182 -13.97 -22.09 -3.14
C GLU A 182 -14.11 -23.22 -2.12
N LEU A 183 -13.02 -23.56 -1.41
CA LEU A 183 -13.05 -24.58 -0.36
C LEU A 183 -14.01 -24.24 0.78
N ALA A 184 -14.04 -22.97 1.22
CA ALA A 184 -14.96 -22.53 2.28
C ALA A 184 -16.43 -22.62 1.84
N TYR A 185 -16.71 -22.30 0.58
CA TYR A 185 -18.04 -22.43 0.00
C TYR A 185 -18.47 -23.89 -0.11
N ASP A 186 -17.58 -24.77 -0.58
CA ASP A 186 -17.85 -26.22 -0.67
C ASP A 186 -18.10 -26.85 0.70
N LEU A 187 -17.35 -26.42 1.73
CA LEU A 187 -17.56 -26.81 3.13
C LEU A 187 -18.95 -26.41 3.64
N GLU A 188 -19.39 -25.19 3.34
CA GLU A 188 -20.71 -24.71 3.76
C GLU A 188 -21.84 -25.50 3.05
N LEU A 189 -21.68 -25.78 1.75
CA LEU A 189 -22.61 -26.64 1.00
C LEU A 189 -22.67 -28.06 1.56
N ALA A 190 -21.51 -28.67 1.83
CA ALA A 190 -21.44 -30.02 2.39
C ALA A 190 -22.09 -30.09 3.79
N LYS A 191 -21.92 -29.04 4.60
CA LYS A 191 -22.55 -28.92 5.91
C LYS A 191 -24.08 -28.83 5.80
N MET A 192 -24.61 -27.96 4.93
CA MET A 192 -26.06 -27.86 4.72
C MET A 192 -26.67 -29.18 4.23
N SER A 193 -26.00 -29.87 3.31
CA SER A 193 -26.42 -31.20 2.84
C SER A 193 -26.45 -32.24 3.97
N ALA A 194 -25.46 -32.22 4.87
CA ALA A 194 -25.44 -33.12 6.02
C ALA A 194 -26.53 -32.79 7.06
N GLU A 195 -26.84 -31.51 7.26
CA GLU A 195 -27.94 -31.06 8.13
C GLU A 195 -29.32 -31.44 7.56
N ASP A 196 -29.52 -31.43 6.24
CA ASP A 196 -30.77 -31.86 5.59
C ASP A 196 -30.98 -33.40 5.63
N MET A 197 -29.92 -34.17 5.83
CA MET A 197 -29.97 -35.64 5.93
C MET A 197 -30.19 -36.16 7.36
N ALA A 198 -30.12 -35.29 8.37
CA ALA A 198 -30.23 -35.61 9.80
C ALA A 198 -31.64 -35.36 10.35
#